data_AF-K5UMH9-F1
#
_entry.id   AF-K5UMH9-F1
#
_cell.length_a   1.000
_cell.length_b   1.000
_cell.length_c   1.000
_cell.angle_alpha   90.00
_cell.angle_beta   90.00
_cell.angle_gamma   90.00
#
_symmetry.space_group_name_H-M   'P 1'
#
loop_
_entity.id
_entity.type
_entity.pdbx_description
1 polymer ?
#
loop_
_entity_poly.entity_id
_entity_poly.type
_entity_poly.pdbx_seq_one_letter_code
_entity_poly.pdbx_strand_id
1 'polypeptide(L)'
;ALLQRSITVAATNYPGGIRCYTKIPGGEVREASLALSNDALSKAVSDGKSDIVTSTAGWKSSTLPFKCHPQSTLCTVSWDEKDQSVFYQDETGALREQRFTEGKGWKQTDLNQKNVKLGSNIASV
;
A
#
# COMPACT_ATOMS: atom_id res chain seq x y z
N ALA A 1 -0.63 -8.68 24.10
CA ALA A 1 -0.02 -8.94 22.77
C ALA A 1 0.66 -7.67 22.29
N LEU A 2 1.87 -7.75 21.72
CA LEU A 2 2.58 -6.56 21.23
C LEU A 2 1.86 -6.00 19.99
N LEU A 3 1.65 -4.69 19.97
CA LEU A 3 1.07 -3.99 18.83
C LEU A 3 2.09 -4.00 17.69
N GLN A 4 1.75 -4.64 16.57
CA GLN A 4 2.67 -4.80 15.45
C GLN A 4 2.56 -3.57 14.55
N ARG A 5 3.65 -2.84 14.30
CA ARG A 5 3.71 -1.96 13.13
C ARG A 5 3.91 -2.84 11.90
N SER A 6 3.15 -2.58 10.84
CA SER A 6 3.32 -3.26 9.55
C SER A 6 3.45 -2.19 8.48
N ILE A 7 4.36 -2.43 7.54
CA ILE A 7 4.59 -1.60 6.36
C ILE A 7 4.47 -2.52 5.15
N THR A 8 3.82 -2.05 4.10
CA THR A 8 3.77 -2.70 2.79
C THR A 8 3.96 -1.67 1.70
N VAL A 9 4.55 -2.06 0.59
CA VAL A 9 4.87 -1.17 -0.52
C VAL A 9 4.32 -1.76 -1.80
N ALA A 10 3.64 -0.94 -2.60
CA ALA A 10 3.30 -1.22 -3.97
C ALA A 10 4.05 -0.24 -4.89
N ALA A 11 4.47 -0.74 -6.04
CA ALA A 11 5.00 0.07 -7.12
C ALA A 11 4.14 -0.17 -8.36
N THR A 12 3.69 0.91 -8.99
CA THR A 12 2.94 0.89 -10.25
C THR A 12 3.87 1.28 -11.40
N ASN A 13 3.56 0.87 -12.63
CA ASN A 13 4.03 1.59 -13.80
C ASN A 13 3.18 2.87 -13.97
N TYR A 14 3.84 3.93 -14.43
CA TYR A 14 3.37 5.28 -14.75
C TYR A 14 1.84 5.54 -14.84
N PRO A 15 1.28 6.63 -14.25
CA PRO A 15 1.90 7.69 -13.44
C PRO A 15 1.70 7.45 -11.93
N GLY A 16 1.31 6.24 -11.51
CA GLY A 16 1.01 5.96 -10.11
C GLY A 16 2.24 6.11 -9.20
N GLY A 17 3.46 5.80 -9.66
CA GLY A 17 4.68 5.87 -8.84
C GLY A 17 4.70 4.81 -7.72
N ILE A 18 5.46 5.08 -6.66
CA ILE A 18 5.51 4.20 -5.47
C ILE A 18 4.46 4.65 -4.47
N ARG A 19 3.77 3.66 -3.88
CA ARG A 19 2.85 3.83 -2.75
C ARG A 19 3.31 2.95 -1.60
N CYS A 20 3.39 3.55 -0.43
CA CYS A 20 3.75 2.86 0.80
C CYS A 20 2.59 3.00 1.78
N TYR A 21 2.15 1.88 2.32
CA TYR A 21 1.12 1.81 3.35
C TYR A 21 1.74 1.37 4.66
N THR A 22 1.47 2.12 5.72
CA THR A 22 1.89 1.77 7.07
C THR A 22 0.70 1.83 7.99
N LYS A 23 0.70 1.04 9.06
CA LYS A 23 -0.25 1.21 10.15
C LYS A 23 0.45 1.62 11.44
N ILE A 24 -0.19 2.53 12.17
CA ILE A 24 0.22 2.87 13.53
C ILE A 24 -0.31 1.81 14.52
N PRO A 25 0.17 1.78 15.77
CA PRO A 25 -0.26 0.79 16.76
C PRO A 25 -1.78 0.74 17.02
N GLY A 26 -2.52 1.83 16.78
CA GLY A 26 -3.98 1.88 16.88
C GLY A 26 -4.75 1.26 15.71
N GLY A 27 -4.06 0.75 14.68
CA GLY A 27 -4.68 0.14 13.49
C GLY A 27 -5.03 1.12 12.37
N GLU A 28 -4.82 2.43 12.57
CA GLU A 28 -5.01 3.42 11.49
C GLU A 28 -3.95 3.23 10.41
N VAL A 29 -4.41 3.06 9.17
CA VAL A 29 -3.55 2.96 7.99
C VAL A 29 -3.25 4.36 7.46
N ARG A 30 -2.03 4.56 6.96
CA ARG A 30 -1.54 5.80 6.36
C ARG A 30 -0.83 5.48 5.06
N GLU A 31 -0.90 6.43 4.11
CA GLU A 31 -0.22 6.34 2.83
C GLU A 31 0.88 7.39 2.73
N ALA A 32 2.01 6.95 2.18
CA ALA A 32 3.01 7.83 1.62
C ALA A 32 3.16 7.51 0.13
N SER A 33 3.30 8.55 -0.69
CA SER A 33 3.39 8.45 -2.13
C SER A 33 4.67 9.09 -2.64
N LEU A 34 5.31 8.46 -3.62
CA LEU A 34 6.45 9.02 -4.34
C LEU A 34 6.15 8.97 -5.83
N ALA A 35 6.03 10.13 -6.46
CA ALA A 35 5.86 10.23 -7.90
C ALA A 35 7.22 9.98 -8.58
N LEU A 36 7.23 9.15 -9.62
CA LEU A 36 8.40 8.84 -10.44
C LEU A 36 8.08 9.10 -11.90
N SER A 37 9.01 9.70 -12.65
CA SER A 37 8.87 9.84 -14.10
C SER A 37 9.41 8.60 -14.83
N ASN A 38 8.94 8.37 -16.06
CA ASN A 38 9.49 7.31 -16.91
C ASN A 38 10.98 7.53 -17.18
N ASP A 39 11.41 8.78 -17.35
CA ASP A 39 12.82 9.12 -17.54
C ASP A 39 13.66 8.74 -16.32
N ALA A 40 13.12 8.95 -15.12
CA ALA A 40 13.76 8.57 -13.87
C ALA A 40 13.94 7.06 -13.75
N LEU A 41 12.87 6.31 -14.02
CA LEU A 41 12.90 4.85 -13.98
C LEU A 41 13.82 4.28 -15.08
N SER A 42 13.76 4.84 -16.28
CA SER A 42 14.61 4.41 -17.40
C SER A 42 16.08 4.60 -17.08
N LYS A 43 16.46 5.77 -16.55
CA LYS A 43 17.82 6.03 -16.07
C LYS A 43 18.21 5.07 -14.94
N ALA A 44 17.30 4.83 -13.98
CA ALA A 44 17.55 3.95 -12.84
C ALA A 44 17.89 2.52 -13.27
N VAL A 45 17.22 2.04 -14.32
CA VAL A 45 17.45 0.70 -14.88
C VAL A 45 18.65 0.67 -15.83
N SER A 46 18.94 1.77 -16.55
CA SER A 46 20.00 1.80 -17.57
C SER A 46 21.40 2.07 -17.04
N ASP A 47 21.54 2.88 -15.99
CA ASP A 47 22.83 3.57 -15.76
C ASP A 47 23.77 2.90 -14.75
N GLY A 48 23.32 1.89 -13.98
CA GLY A 48 24.16 1.27 -12.93
C GLY A 48 24.71 2.26 -11.89
N LYS A 49 24.21 3.51 -11.87
CA LYS A 49 24.59 4.57 -10.94
C LYS A 49 23.71 4.50 -9.70
N SER A 50 24.32 4.66 -8.54
CA SER A 50 23.72 4.48 -7.21
C SER A 50 22.66 5.54 -6.83
N ASP A 51 22.67 6.71 -7.47
CA ASP A 51 21.99 7.89 -6.92
C ASP A 51 21.10 8.61 -7.94
N ILE A 52 20.15 7.88 -8.53
CA ILE A 52 19.13 8.46 -9.42
C ILE A 52 18.02 9.07 -8.56
N VAL A 53 18.38 10.14 -7.84
CA VAL A 53 17.43 10.97 -7.08
C VAL A 53 16.77 11.94 -8.06
N THR A 54 15.59 11.58 -8.53
CA THR A 54 14.92 12.25 -9.66
C THR A 54 13.61 12.93 -9.27
N SER A 55 13.12 12.69 -8.06
CA SER A 55 11.96 13.40 -7.53
C SER A 55 12.44 14.62 -6.75
N THR A 56 12.31 15.81 -7.33
CA THR A 56 12.42 17.10 -6.59
C THR A 56 11.30 17.28 -5.56
N ALA A 57 10.23 16.49 -5.65
CA ALA A 57 9.02 16.63 -4.82
C ALA A 57 9.05 15.85 -3.49
N GLY A 58 9.95 14.87 -3.33
CA GLY A 58 10.02 14.01 -2.16
C GLY A 58 8.78 13.13 -1.93
N TRP A 59 8.75 12.44 -0.79
CA TRP A 59 7.58 11.68 -0.36
C TRP A 59 6.44 12.63 0.05
N LYS A 60 5.24 12.38 -0.46
CA LYS A 60 4.02 13.09 -0.10
C LYS A 60 3.16 12.23 0.81
N SER A 61 2.79 12.77 1.96
CA SER A 61 1.79 12.14 2.83
C SER A 61 0.42 12.23 2.18
N SER A 62 -0.35 11.17 2.34
CA SER A 62 -1.75 11.08 1.94
C SER A 62 -2.55 10.51 3.12
N THR A 63 -3.68 11.15 3.44
CA THR A 63 -4.62 10.60 4.43
C THR A 63 -5.49 9.57 3.75
N LEU A 64 -5.36 8.33 4.21
CA LEU A 64 -6.06 7.18 3.68
C LEU A 64 -6.79 6.51 4.86
N PRO A 65 -7.97 7.00 5.26
CA PRO A 65 -8.50 6.70 6.58
C PRO A 65 -9.34 5.44 6.54
N PHE A 66 -8.69 4.27 6.54
CA PHE A 66 -9.34 3.07 7.03
C PHE A 66 -8.56 2.48 8.21
N LYS A 67 -9.28 1.78 9.06
CA LYS A 67 -8.76 1.15 10.26
C LYS A 67 -8.76 -0.36 10.07
N CYS A 68 -7.69 -1.00 10.49
CA CYS A 68 -7.55 -2.45 10.53
C CYS A 68 -7.33 -2.91 11.97
N HIS A 69 -7.34 -4.22 12.20
CA HIS A 69 -6.97 -4.77 13.49
C HIS A 69 -5.51 -4.36 13.82
N PRO A 70 -5.19 -3.99 15.08
CA PRO A 70 -3.82 -3.65 15.47
C PRO A 70 -2.77 -4.73 15.21
N GLN A 71 -3.19 -6.00 15.17
CA GLN A 71 -2.33 -7.14 14.84
C GLN A 71 -2.28 -7.47 13.35
N SER A 72 -3.14 -6.88 12.52
CA SER A 72 -3.18 -7.13 11.08
C SER A 72 -1.82 -6.86 10.44
N THR A 73 -1.36 -7.73 9.54
CA THR A 73 -0.37 -7.31 8.56
C THR A 73 -1.06 -6.52 7.45
N LEU A 74 -0.30 -5.76 6.66
CA LEU A 74 -0.80 -5.13 5.45
C LEU A 74 -0.11 -5.78 4.27
N CYS A 75 -0.84 -5.94 3.17
CA CYS A 75 -0.28 -6.29 1.88
C CYS A 75 -0.90 -5.40 0.82
N THR A 76 -0.16 -5.06 -0.23
CA THR A 76 -0.70 -4.27 -1.33
C THR A 76 -0.24 -4.82 -2.66
N VAL A 77 -1.11 -4.68 -3.67
CA VAL A 77 -0.81 -4.98 -5.07
C VAL A 77 -1.35 -3.86 -5.92
N SER A 78 -0.55 -3.46 -6.90
CA SER A 78 -0.98 -2.61 -8.00
C SER A 78 -1.25 -3.52 -9.18
N TRP A 79 -2.47 -3.44 -9.71
CA TRP A 79 -2.92 -4.29 -10.81
C TRP A 79 -3.24 -3.49 -12.08
N ASP A 80 -3.19 -2.16 -11.99
CA ASP A 80 -3.18 -1.23 -13.12
C ASP A 80 -2.32 0.00 -12.78
N GLU A 81 -2.11 0.91 -13.73
CA GLU A 81 -1.27 2.11 -13.61
C GLU A 81 -1.63 2.99 -12.40
N LYS A 82 -2.92 3.04 -12.06
CA LYS A 82 -3.45 3.87 -10.96
C LYS A 82 -4.38 3.12 -10.04
N ASP A 83 -4.61 1.84 -10.28
CA ASP A 83 -5.52 1.04 -9.47
C ASP A 83 -4.75 0.04 -8.62
N GLN A 84 -5.22 -0.10 -7.38
CA GLN A 84 -4.49 -0.82 -6.35
C GLN A 84 -5.42 -1.33 -5.27
N SER A 85 -4.94 -2.36 -4.59
CA SER A 85 -5.62 -2.98 -3.46
C SER A 85 -4.69 -3.02 -2.26
N VAL A 86 -5.28 -2.82 -1.08
CA VAL A 86 -4.64 -3.06 0.22
C VAL A 86 -5.45 -4.11 0.95
N PHE A 87 -4.80 -5.23 1.27
CA PHE A 87 -5.36 -6.33 2.02
C PHE A 87 -4.96 -6.23 3.49
N TYR A 88 -5.93 -6.47 4.36
CA TYR A 88 -5.81 -6.34 5.81
C TYR A 88 -6.85 -7.19 6.52
N GLN A 89 -6.68 -7.40 7.82
CA GLN A 89 -7.69 -7.96 8.70
C GLN A 89 -8.44 -6.83 9.39
N ASP A 90 -9.78 -6.83 9.32
CA ASP A 90 -10.62 -5.85 10.03
C ASP A 90 -10.65 -6.11 11.54
N GLU A 91 -11.37 -5.27 12.30
CA GLU A 91 -11.47 -5.38 13.77
C GLU A 91 -12.01 -6.73 14.26
N THR A 92 -12.67 -7.52 13.40
CA THR A 92 -13.15 -8.88 13.72
C THR A 92 -12.12 -9.97 13.38
N GLY A 93 -11.02 -9.61 12.71
CA GLY A 93 -9.98 -10.51 12.24
C GLY A 93 -10.25 -11.12 10.86
N ALA A 94 -11.36 -10.76 10.20
CA ALA A 94 -11.66 -11.20 8.85
C ALA A 94 -10.76 -10.50 7.83
N LEU A 95 -10.28 -11.22 6.82
CA LEU A 95 -9.51 -10.65 5.72
C LEU A 95 -10.44 -9.86 4.79
N ARG A 96 -10.06 -8.61 4.53
CA ARG A 96 -10.76 -7.61 3.72
C ARG A 96 -9.82 -7.00 2.70
N GLU A 97 -10.40 -6.31 1.74
CA GLU A 97 -9.70 -5.55 0.71
C GLU A 97 -10.24 -4.12 0.68
N GLN A 98 -9.34 -3.15 0.76
CA GLN A 98 -9.60 -1.75 0.43
C GLN A 98 -9.03 -1.51 -0.97
N ARG A 99 -9.88 -1.15 -1.92
CA ARG A 99 -9.51 -0.96 -3.32
C ARG A 99 -9.61 0.51 -3.71
N PHE A 100 -8.58 1.01 -4.38
CA PHE A 100 -8.61 2.29 -5.07
C PHE A 100 -8.81 2.06 -6.56
N THR A 101 -9.73 2.82 -7.14
CA THR A 101 -9.92 2.88 -8.59
C THR A 101 -9.90 4.34 -9.02
N GLU A 102 -9.15 4.66 -10.07
CA GLU A 102 -9.12 6.00 -10.64
C GLU A 102 -10.54 6.50 -10.94
N GLY A 103 -10.82 7.75 -10.56
CA GLY A 103 -12.14 8.37 -10.73
C GLY A 103 -13.22 7.88 -9.75
N LYS A 104 -13.02 6.77 -9.04
CA LYS A 104 -13.96 6.25 -8.02
C LYS A 104 -13.45 6.40 -6.58
N GLY A 105 -12.14 6.51 -6.40
CA GLY A 105 -11.50 6.61 -5.09
C GLY A 105 -11.45 5.29 -4.34
N TRP A 106 -11.28 5.37 -3.03
CA TRP A 106 -11.13 4.22 -2.14
C TRP A 106 -12.49 3.64 -1.73
N LYS A 107 -12.64 2.31 -1.84
CA LYS A 107 -13.82 1.57 -1.36
C LYS A 107 -13.40 0.20 -0.82
N GLN A 108 -14.03 -0.23 0.27
CA GLN A 108 -13.94 -1.62 0.74
C GLN A 108 -14.75 -2.52 -0.21
N THR A 109 -14.16 -3.63 -0.64
CA THR A 109 -14.83 -4.60 -1.52
C THR A 109 -15.67 -5.61 -0.71
N ASP A 110 -16.32 -6.53 -1.41
CA ASP A 110 -17.11 -7.59 -0.79
C ASP A 110 -16.24 -8.75 -0.25
N LEU A 111 -14.92 -8.71 -0.44
CA LEU A 111 -14.01 -9.71 0.12
C LEU A 111 -14.18 -9.77 1.64
N ASN A 112 -14.59 -10.92 2.15
CA ASN A 112 -14.81 -11.16 3.58
C ASN A 112 -14.44 -12.59 3.96
N GLN A 113 -13.14 -12.87 4.03
CA GLN A 113 -12.69 -14.21 4.39
C GLN A 113 -12.56 -14.33 5.91
N LYS A 114 -13.48 -15.08 6.50
CA LYS A 114 -13.52 -15.39 7.93
C LYS A 114 -12.55 -16.53 8.28
N ASN A 115 -12.36 -16.76 9.59
CA ASN A 115 -11.52 -17.83 10.13
C ASN A 115 -10.04 -17.76 9.68
N VAL A 116 -9.57 -16.58 9.28
CA VAL A 116 -8.15 -16.31 9.05
C VAL A 116 -7.49 -16.10 10.41
N LYS A 117 -6.38 -16.78 10.67
CA LYS A 117 -5.62 -16.59 11.92
C LYS A 117 -5.21 -15.12 12.03
N LEU A 118 -5.61 -14.48 13.13
CA LEU A 118 -5.30 -13.08 13.39
C LEU A 118 -3.78 -12.85 13.46
N GLY A 119 -3.31 -11.81 12.77
CA GLY A 119 -1.89 -11.46 12.66
C GLY A 119 -1.09 -12.35 11.71
N SER A 120 -1.75 -13.13 10.86
CA SER A 120 -1.05 -13.85 9.80
C SER A 120 -0.43 -12.88 8.79
N ASN A 121 0.68 -13.28 8.18
CA ASN A 121 1.25 -12.56 7.05
C ASN A 121 0.30 -12.69 5.84
N ILE A 122 0.08 -11.59 5.14
CA ILE A 122 -0.72 -11.54 3.92
C ILE A 122 0.24 -11.31 2.75
N ALA A 123 0.02 -12.03 1.65
CA ALA A 123 0.71 -11.84 0.38
C ALA A 123 -0.32 -11.84 -0.76
N SER A 124 -0.12 -10.97 -1.74
CA SER A 124 -0.88 -10.89 -2.98
C SER A 124 0.08 -10.74 -4.15
N VAL A 125 -0.32 -11.29 -5.31
CA VAL A 125 0.41 -11.20 -6.58
C VAL A 125 -0.51 -10.66 -7.66
#